data_AF-A0A3B4BIR0-F1
#
_entry.id   AF-A0A3B4BIR0-F1
#
_cell.length_a   1.000
_cell.length_b   1.000
_cell.length_c   1.000
_cell.angle_alpha   90.00
_cell.angle_beta   90.00
_cell.angle_gamma   90.00
#
_symmetry.space_group_name_H-M   'P 1'
#
loop_
_entity.id
_entity.type
_entity.pdbx_description
1 polymer ?
#
loop_
_entity_poly.entity_id
_entity_poly.type
_entity_poly.pdbx_seq_one_letter_code
_entity_poly.pdbx_strand_id
1 'polypeptide(L)' 'MTSVPYLKYRGILLPPEAHTKKSLEFAENFTVEDTDVFTVTFPKSVLHMRFVYSFINRLTSPRRIPLSRLSQQR' A
#
# COMPACT_ATOMS: atom_id res chain seq x y z
N MET A 1 -26.99 -4.64 17.93
CA MET A 1 -25.83 -4.54 17.03
C MET A 1 -25.21 -5.91 16.92
N THR A 2 -25.34 -6.60 15.79
CA THR A 2 -24.71 -7.91 15.58
C THR A 2 -23.22 -7.70 15.37
N SER A 3 -22.39 -8.18 16.30
CA SER A 3 -20.93 -8.14 16.13
C SER A 3 -20.56 -8.92 14.88
N VAL A 4 -19.91 -8.28 13.91
CA VAL A 4 -19.40 -8.98 12.73
C VAL A 4 -18.29 -9.93 13.21
N PRO A 5 -18.39 -11.25 12.97
CA PRO A 5 -17.41 -12.19 13.50
C PRO A 5 -16.05 -11.96 12.85
N TYR A 6 -15.00 -11.84 13.66
CA TYR A 6 -13.63 -11.72 13.18
C TYR A 6 -13.24 -12.94 12.34
N LEU A 7 -12.53 -12.69 11.23
CA LEU A 7 -11.96 -13.75 10.41
C LEU A 7 -10.70 -14.30 11.08
N LYS A 8 -10.69 -15.59 11.42
CA LYS A 8 -9.51 -16.27 11.94
C LYS A 8 -8.68 -16.84 10.79
N TYR A 9 -7.46 -16.35 10.62
CA TYR A 9 -6.49 -16.87 9.63
C TYR A 9 -5.15 -17.11 10.31
N ARG A 10 -4.65 -18.35 10.26
CA ARG A 10 -3.38 -18.77 10.90
C ARG A 10 -3.23 -18.36 12.37
N GLY A 11 -4.34 -18.35 13.11
CA GLY A 11 -4.38 -17.96 14.52
C GLY A 11 -4.56 -16.46 14.78
N ILE A 12 -4.52 -15.62 13.75
CA ILE A 12 -4.73 -14.16 13.84
C ILE A 12 -6.21 -13.83 13.59
N LEU A 13 -6.77 -12.92 14.38
CA LEU A 13 -8.11 -12.37 14.20
C LEU A 13 -8.05 -11.09 13.36
N LEU A 14 -8.76 -11.08 12.25
CA LEU A 14 -8.74 -9.99 11.27
C LEU A 14 -10.14 -9.42 11.05
N PRO A 15 -10.27 -8.10 10.86
CA PRO A 15 -11.54 -7.47 10.56
C PRO A 15 -12.07 -7.93 9.18
N PRO A 16 -13.31 -8.44 9.11
CA PRO A 16 -13.87 -8.99 7.88
C PRO A 16 -14.23 -7.92 6.84
N GLU A 17 -14.29 -6.63 7.20
CA GLU A 17 -14.59 -5.56 6.24
C GLU A 17 -13.48 -5.36 5.20
N ALA A 18 -12.23 -5.64 5.56
CA ALA A 18 -11.05 -5.41 4.71
C ALA A 18 -10.32 -6.69 4.30
N HIS A 19 -10.62 -7.83 4.93
CA HIS A 19 -9.91 -9.08 4.70
C HIS A 19 -10.84 -10.23 4.35
N THR A 20 -10.52 -10.92 3.26
CA THR A 20 -11.10 -12.21 2.90
C THR A 20 -10.01 -13.28 2.92
N LYS A 21 -10.40 -14.55 3.07
CA LYS A 21 -9.43 -15.66 3.03
C LYS A 21 -8.62 -15.66 1.73
N LYS A 22 -9.27 -15.41 0.58
CA LYS A 22 -8.64 -15.32 -0.74
C LYS A 22 -7.61 -14.20 -0.82
N SER A 23 -7.91 -13.01 -0.30
CA SER A 23 -6.94 -11.90 -0.28
C SER A 23 -5.74 -12.19 0.63
N LEU A 24 -5.94 -12.92 1.73
CA LEU A 24 -4.86 -13.30 2.65
C LEU A 24 -3.96 -14.37 2.04
N GLU A 25 -4.54 -15.37 1.38
CA GLU A 25 -3.79 -16.39 0.63
C GLU A 25 -3.00 -15.75 -0.52
N PHE A 26 -3.56 -14.74 -1.20
CA PHE A 26 -2.84 -13.97 -2.22
C PHE A 26 -1.69 -13.15 -1.62
N ALA A 27 -1.93 -12.42 -0.53
CA ALA A 27 -0.90 -11.62 0.13
C ALA A 27 0.26 -12.49 0.65
N GLU A 28 -0.03 -13.72 1.05
CA GLU A 28 0.99 -14.67 1.51
C GLU A 28 1.85 -15.21 0.36
N ASN A 29 1.25 -15.50 -0.79
CA ASN A 29 1.95 -16.02 -1.96
C ASN A 29 2.35 -14.90 -2.95
N PHE A 30 2.36 -13.65 -2.49
CA PHE A 30 2.67 -12.52 -3.34
C PHE A 30 4.13 -12.57 -3.79
N THR A 31 4.37 -12.55 -5.11
CA THR A 31 5.72 -12.46 -5.66
C THR A 31 6.26 -11.05 -5.46
N VAL A 32 7.34 -10.93 -4.69
CA VAL A 32 7.99 -9.65 -4.39
C VAL A 32 9.10 -9.40 -5.39
N GLU A 33 9.12 -8.21 -6.00
CA GLU A 33 10.23 -7.73 -6.82
C GLU A 33 11.19 -6.86 -5.99
N ASP A 34 12.47 -6.76 -6.40
CA ASP A 34 13.50 -6.00 -5.68
C ASP A 34 13.18 -4.49 -5.57
N THR A 35 12.32 -3.98 -6.46
CA THR A 35 11.89 -2.59 -6.47
C THR A 35 10.67 -2.32 -5.59
N ASP A 36 10.03 -3.35 -5.06
CA ASP A 36 8.82 -3.21 -4.25
C ASP A 36 9.15 -2.71 -2.84
N VAL A 37 8.36 -1.73 -2.38
CA VAL A 37 8.51 -1.14 -1.05
C VAL A 37 7.23 -1.33 -0.26
N PHE A 38 7.29 -2.17 0.78
CA PHE A 38 6.16 -2.44 1.66
C PHE A 38 6.19 -1.60 2.94
N THR A 39 5.01 -1.20 3.38
CA THR A 39 4.80 -0.53 4.67
C THR A 39 4.07 -1.44 5.64
N VAL A 40 4.83 -2.07 6.54
CA VAL A 40 4.27 -2.92 7.59
C VAL A 40 4.05 -2.07 8.84
N THR A 41 2.80 -1.94 9.27
CA THR A 41 2.42 -1.12 10.42
C THR A 41 1.33 -1.80 11.24
N PHE A 42 1.32 -1.54 12.55
CA PHE A 42 0.26 -2.03 13.41
C PHE A 42 -0.98 -1.13 13.28
N PRO A 43 -2.20 -1.69 13.27
CA PRO A 43 -3.42 -0.89 13.21
C PRO A 43 -3.43 0.17 14.33
N LYS A 44 -3.76 1.41 13.97
CA LYS A 44 -3.73 2.64 14.81
C LYS A 44 -2.39 3.39 14.94
N SER A 45 -1.25 2.86 14.47
CA SER A 45 0.02 3.63 14.43
C SER A 45 0.26 4.39 13.10
N VAL A 46 -0.69 4.26 12.15
CA VAL A 46 -0.55 4.61 10.73
C VAL A 46 -0.70 6.10 10.36
N LEU A 47 -1.13 6.96 11.29
CA LEU A 47 -1.44 8.36 10.93
C LEU A 47 -0.19 9.15 10.50
N HIS A 48 0.99 8.82 11.02
CA HIS A 48 2.24 9.52 10.66
C HIS A 48 3.01 8.85 9.49
N MET A 49 2.96 7.53 9.35
CA MET A 49 3.75 6.82 8.32
C MET A 49 3.27 7.09 6.89
N ARG A 50 1.96 7.31 6.67
CA ARG A 50 1.41 7.56 5.33
C ARG A 50 1.89 8.88 4.71
N PHE A 51 2.27 9.87 5.54
CA PHE A 51 2.86 11.12 5.07
C PHE A 51 4.32 10.97 4.63
N VAL A 52 5.10 10.13 5.29
CA VAL A 52 6.53 9.94 5.01
C VAL A 52 6.74 9.30 3.63
N TYR A 53 5.98 8.28 3.27
CA TYR A 53 6.10 7.64 1.96
C TYR A 53 5.62 8.52 0.81
N SER A 54 4.56 9.31 1.02
CA SER A 54 4.13 10.34 0.07
C SER A 54 5.23 11.39 -0.13
N PHE A 55 5.92 11.77 0.93
CA PHE A 55 7.01 12.74 0.90
C PHE A 55 8.26 12.20 0.19
N ILE A 56 8.68 10.97 0.49
CA ILE A 56 9.84 10.33 -0.16
C ILE A 56 9.57 10.09 -1.66
N ASN A 57 8.43 9.52 -2.02
CA ASN A 57 8.06 9.30 -3.43
C ASN A 57 7.91 10.60 -4.21
N ARG A 58 7.55 11.71 -3.54
CA ARG A 58 7.53 13.05 -4.13
C ARG A 58 8.94 13.63 -4.35
N LEU A 59 9.92 13.25 -3.54
CA LEU A 59 11.32 13.70 -3.66
C LEU A 59 12.13 12.86 -4.66
N THR A 60 11.81 11.58 -4.82
CA THR A 60 12.53 10.66 -5.71
C THR A 60 11.93 10.54 -7.12
N SER A 61 10.72 11.05 -7.36
CA SER A 61 10.15 11.11 -8.71
C SER A 61 10.78 12.26 -9.51
N PRO A 62 11.55 11.99 -10.60
CA PRO A 62 11.98 13.05 -11.50
C PRO A 62 10.74 13.71 -12.08
N ARG A 63 10.67 15.05 -12.01
CA ARG A 63 9.62 15.85 -12.66
C ARG A 63 9.49 15.35 -14.10
N ARG A 64 8.42 14.63 -14.43
CA ARG A 64 8.05 14.40 -15.84
C ARG A 64 7.71 15.77 -16.40
N ILE A 65 8.69 16.40 -17.04
CA ILE A 65 8.45 17.57 -17.88
C ILE A 65 7.46 17.09 -18.95
N PRO A 66 6.29 17.73 -19.10
CA PRO A 66 5.37 17.37 -20.17
C PRO A 66 6.08 17.61 -21.52
N LEU A 67 6.07 16.59 -22.38
CA LEU A 67 6.66 16.60 -23.73
C LEU A 67 6.09 17.72 -24.63
N SER A 68 5.04 18.43 -24.20
CA SER A 68 4.48 19.60 -24.89
C SER A 68 5.40 20.83 -24.91
N ARG A 69 6.54 20.84 -24.19
CA ARG A 69 7.52 21.94 -24.23
C ARG A 69 8.73 21.72 -25.14
N LEU A 70 8.87 20.56 -25.79
CA LEU A 70 10.02 20.29 -26.68
C LEU A 70 9.76 20.65 -28.16
N SER A 71 8.53 20.97 -28.56
CA SER A 71 8.21 21.30 -29.96
C SER A 71 8.19 22.80 -30.27
N GLN A 72 8.56 23.67 -29.33
CA GLN A 72 8.51 25.14 -29.51
C GLN A 72 9.89 25.80 -29.58
N GLN A 73 10.95 25.00 -29.74
CA GLN A 73 12.34 25.47 -29.78
C GLN A 73 13.10 25.02 -31.04
N ARG A 74 12.38 24.84 -32.15
CA ARG A 74 12.95 24.79 -33.50
C ARG A 74 12.42 25.94 -34.33
#